data_AF-A0A2V5N733-F1
#
_entry.id   AF-A0A2V5N733-F1
#
_cell.length_a   1.000
_cell.length_b   1.000
_cell.length_c   1.000
_cell.angle_alpha   90.00
_cell.angle_beta   90.00
_cell.angle_gamma   90.00
#
_symmetry.space_group_name_H-M   'P 1'
#
loop_
_entity.id
_entity.type
_entity.pdbx_description
1 polymer ?
#
loop_
_entity_poly.entity_id
_entity_poly.type
_entity_poly.pdbx_seq_one_letter_code
_entity_poly.pdbx_strand_id
1 'polypeptide(L)' 'MDAQLKTLDFTQRKKYFDEVQFIMADQVPMIYTAAMNAYSAARADLANLRPTPHHNNRLIWNVEELYFKKK' A
#
# COMPACT_ATOMS: atom_id res chain seq x y z
N MET A 1 -8.54 12.73 17.79
CA MET A 1 -7.78 12.91 16.53
C MET A 1 -8.56 12.20 15.42
N ASP A 2 -9.70 12.75 15.01
CA ASP A 2 -10.71 11.97 14.25
C ASP A 2 -10.99 12.57 12.86
N ALA A 3 -10.62 13.83 12.66
CA ALA A 3 -10.87 14.55 11.43
C ALA A 3 -10.21 13.88 10.21
N GLN A 4 -9.03 13.28 10.40
CA GLN A 4 -8.36 12.51 9.35
C GLN A 4 -9.18 11.29 8.87
N LEU A 5 -10.02 10.70 9.72
CA LEU A 5 -10.84 9.53 9.36
C LEU A 5 -12.16 9.92 8.68
N LYS A 6 -12.67 11.13 8.95
CA LYS A 6 -14.03 11.57 8.57
C LYS A 6 -14.06 12.59 7.42
N THR A 7 -12.94 13.24 7.14
CA THR A 7 -12.86 14.28 6.09
C THR A 7 -12.83 13.64 4.70
N LEU A 8 -13.77 14.03 3.83
CA LEU A 8 -13.86 13.49 2.47
C LEU A 8 -12.93 14.22 1.48
N ASP A 9 -12.68 15.51 1.69
CA ASP A 9 -11.74 16.26 0.88
C ASP A 9 -10.32 15.74 1.10
N PHE A 10 -9.68 15.27 0.02
CA PHE A 10 -8.39 14.60 0.10
C PHE A 10 -7.29 15.53 0.59
N THR A 11 -7.25 16.76 0.06
CA THR A 11 -6.19 17.74 0.38
C THR A 11 -6.25 18.10 1.86
N GLN A 12 -7.45 18.34 2.38
CA GLN A 12 -7.67 18.66 3.78
C GLN A 12 -7.44 17.45 4.69
N ARG A 13 -7.89 16.25 4.28
CA ARG A 13 -7.62 15.02 5.02
C ARG A 13 -6.12 14.73 5.15
N LYS A 14 -5.34 14.97 4.09
CA LYS A 14 -3.90 14.78 4.13
C LYS A 14 -3.23 15.67 5.19
N LYS A 15 -3.62 16.94 5.28
CA LYS A 15 -3.09 17.85 6.32
C LYS A 15 -3.35 17.31 7.73
N TYR A 16 -4.58 16.87 8.00
CA TYR A 16 -4.91 16.27 9.29
C TYR A 16 -4.12 14.99 9.57
N PHE A 17 -3.93 14.14 8.56
CA PHE A 17 -3.14 12.91 8.71
C PHE A 17 -1.68 13.22 9.04
N ASP A 18 -1.07 14.17 8.32
CA ASP A 18 0.32 14.58 8.54
C ASP A 18 0.51 15.14 9.96
N GLU A 19 -0.43 15.95 10.45
CA GLU A 19 -0.41 16.46 11.84
C GLU A 19 -0.44 15.33 12.87
N VAL A 20 -1.29 14.31 12.68
CA VAL A 20 -1.30 13.11 13.53
C VAL A 20 0.06 12.40 13.49
N GLN A 21 0.68 12.27 12.32
CA GLN A 21 2.00 11.63 12.20
C GLN A 21 3.08 12.41 12.96
N PHE A 22 3.07 13.74 12.93
CA PHE A 22 3.98 14.57 13.71
C PHE A 22 3.78 14.37 15.22
N ILE A 23 2.54 14.41 15.71
CA ILE A 23 2.23 14.18 17.12
C ILE A 23 2.67 12.77 17.54
N MET A 24 2.40 11.76 16.72
CA MET A 24 2.84 10.39 17.00
C MET A 24 4.36 10.29 17.06
N ALA A 25 5.09 10.91 16.13
CA ALA A 25 6.55 10.88 16.12
C ALA A 25 7.17 11.54 17.37
N ASP A 26 6.55 12.59 17.88
CA ASP A 26 7.01 13.31 19.08
C ASP A 26 6.68 12.55 20.38
N GLN A 27 5.48 11.99 20.48
CA GLN A 27 4.96 11.40 21.71
C GLN A 27 5.22 9.88 21.83
N VAL A 28 5.39 9.19 20.71
CA VAL A 28 5.64 7.73 20.66
C VAL A 28 6.84 7.49 19.73
N PRO A 29 8.03 7.16 20.27
CA PRO A 29 9.22 7.01 19.45
C PRO A 29 9.12 5.76 18.56
N MET A 30 8.57 5.95 17.37
CA MET A 30 8.52 4.95 16.31
C MET A 30 9.81 5.04 15.49
N ILE A 31 10.73 4.11 15.70
CA ILE A 31 11.96 4.03 14.91
C ILE A 31 11.69 3.17 13.68
N TYR A 32 11.50 3.80 12.52
CA TYR A 32 11.36 3.10 11.24
C TYR A 32 12.72 2.54 10.81
N THR A 33 12.87 1.21 10.82
CA THR A 33 14.15 0.54 10.53
C THR A 33 14.39 0.30 9.04
N ALA A 34 13.42 -0.26 8.33
CA ALA A 34 13.50 -0.51 6.90
C ALA A 34 12.11 -0.63 6.26
N ALA A 35 11.97 -0.13 5.03
CA ALA A 35 10.89 -0.51 4.14
C ALA A 35 11.33 -1.76 3.37
N MET A 36 10.83 -2.94 3.78
CA MET A 36 11.25 -4.20 3.17
C MET A 36 10.78 -4.29 1.72
N ASN A 37 11.72 -4.57 0.81
CA ASN A 37 11.37 -5.03 -0.53
C ASN A 37 10.64 -6.36 -0.44
N ALA A 38 9.70 -6.57 -1.35
CA ALA A 38 9.01 -7.84 -1.45
C ALA A 38 9.35 -8.52 -2.78
N TYR A 39 9.67 -9.81 -2.69
CA TYR A 39 9.85 -10.66 -3.84
C TYR A 39 8.65 -11.59 -3.95
N SER A 40 8.22 -11.85 -5.17
CA SER A 40 7.11 -12.76 -5.44
C SER A 40 7.40 -13.49 -6.75
N ALA A 41 7.10 -14.79 -6.77
CA ALA A 41 7.24 -15.61 -7.95
C ALA A 41 5.86 -15.91 -8.53
N ALA A 42 5.80 -15.97 -9.85
CA ALA A 42 4.60 -16.38 -10.59
C ALA A 42 5.02 -17.31 -11.72
N ARG A 43 4.07 -18.08 -12.23
CA ARG A 43 4.32 -18.94 -13.40
C ARG A 43 4.65 -18.08 -14.62
N ALA A 44 5.60 -18.54 -15.44
CA ALA A 44 6.05 -17.81 -16.63
C ALA A 44 4.95 -17.63 -17.69
N ASP A 45 3.96 -18.52 -17.69
CA ASP A 45 2.80 -18.49 -18.59
C ASP A 45 1.64 -17.61 -18.06
N LEU A 46 1.71 -17.11 -16.82
CA LEU A 46 0.74 -16.17 -16.28
C LEU A 46 1.11 -14.73 -16.71
N ALA A 47 0.18 -14.02 -17.33
CA ALA A 47 0.36 -12.69 -17.88
C ALA A 47 -0.46 -11.62 -17.14
N ASN A 48 -0.17 -10.36 -17.46
CA ASN A 48 -0.79 -9.17 -16.88
C ASN A 48 -0.61 -9.04 -15.35
N LEU A 49 0.50 -9.56 -14.82
CA LEU A 49 0.89 -9.37 -13.43
C LEU A 49 1.29 -7.91 -13.20
N ARG A 50 0.73 -7.28 -12.15
CA ARG A 50 1.04 -5.90 -11.77
C ARG A 50 1.49 -5.86 -10.31
N PRO A 51 2.78 -5.63 -10.03
CA PRO A 51 3.28 -5.53 -8.66
C PRO A 51 2.57 -4.42 -7.86
N THR A 52 2.30 -4.69 -6.59
CA THR A 52 1.70 -3.72 -5.65
C THR A 52 2.35 -3.81 -4.27
N PRO A 53 2.43 -2.69 -3.52
CA PRO A 53 2.84 -2.72 -2.10
C PRO A 53 1.84 -3.45 -1.19
N HIS A 54 0.68 -3.87 -1.69
CA HIS A 54 -0.31 -4.58 -0.90
C HIS A 54 0.22 -5.93 -0.39
N HIS A 55 0.46 -6.01 0.93
CA HIS A 55 1.14 -7.13 1.57
C HIS A 55 0.53 -8.51 1.22
N ASN A 56 -0.81 -8.61 1.23
CA ASN A 56 -1.50 -9.88 1.06
C ASN A 56 -1.60 -10.31 -0.42
N ASN A 57 -1.63 -9.36 -1.36
CA ASN A 57 -1.92 -9.61 -2.78
C ASN A 57 -0.92 -8.90 -3.70
N ARG A 58 0.37 -9.15 -3.50
CA ARG A 58 1.46 -8.42 -4.19
C ARG A 58 1.44 -8.51 -5.72
N LEU A 59 0.89 -9.60 -6.27
CA LEU A 59 0.81 -9.82 -7.72
C LEU A 59 -0.61 -10.09 -8.24
N ILE A 60 -1.57 -10.34 -7.33
CA ILE A 60 -2.91 -10.87 -7.68
C ILE A 60 -4.05 -9.93 -7.32
N TRP A 61 -3.77 -8.68 -6.96
CA TRP A 61 -4.82 -7.69 -6.68
C TRP A 61 -5.73 -7.43 -7.89
N ASN A 62 -5.24 -7.69 -9.10
CA ASN A 62 -5.95 -7.58 -10.36
C ASN A 62 -6.34 -8.97 -10.93
N VAL A 63 -6.79 -9.90 -10.07
CA VAL A 63 -7.07 -11.30 -10.44
C VAL A 63 -7.99 -11.45 -11.65
N GLU A 64 -8.99 -10.59 -11.80
CA GLU A 64 -9.95 -10.59 -12.90
C GLU A 64 -9.34 -10.32 -14.27
N GLU A 65 -8.15 -9.71 -14.31
CA GLU A 65 -7.46 -9.38 -15.55
C GLU A 65 -6.27 -10.31 -15.83
N LEU A 66 -6.02 -11.31 -14.98
CA LEU A 66 -4.95 -12.27 -15.21
C LEU A 66 -5.36 -13.28 -16.28
N TYR A 67 -4.41 -13.71 -17.09
CA TYR A 67 -4.65 -14.73 -18.12
C TYR A 67 -3.41 -15.57 -18.39
N PHE A 68 -3.63 -16.77 -18.92
CA PHE A 68 -2.54 -17.60 -19.42
C PHE A 68 -2.19 -17.22 -20.86
N LYS A 69 -0.89 -17.06 -21.13
CA LYS A 69 -0.37 -16.89 -22.49
C LYS A 69 -0.76 -18.11 -23.31
N LYS A 70 -1.28 -17.89 -24.52
CA LYS A 70 -1.44 -18.97 -25.50
C LYS A 70 -0.05 -19.47 -25.89
N LYS A 71 0.10 -20.80 -25.98
CA LYS A 71 1.34 -21.45 -26.42
C LYS A 71 1.66 -21.08 -27.87
#